data_AF-A0A3E0N0H8-F1
#
_entry.id   AF-A0A3E0N0H8-F1
#
_cell.length_a   1.000
_cell.length_b   1.000
_cell.length_c   1.000
_cell.angle_alpha   90.00
_cell.angle_beta   90.00
_cell.angle_gamma   90.00
#
_symmetry.space_group_name_H-M   'P 1'
#
loop_
_entity.id
_entity.type
_entity.pdbx_description
1 polymer ?
#
loop_
_entity_poly.entity_id
_entity_poly.type
_entity_poly.pdbx_seq_one_letter_code
_entity_poly.pdbx_strand_id
1 'polypeptide(L)'
;MTHARKQSIAIAMLLALAIWPLIHFGLVQRFGISPWKFGGFAMYCTPNPLLEITIFRSDHQEVPIVPQSALARQHRQYGDAWAIWNEHRPPEAFWNALREAEPQGAPFLVLVRERRLDPRTARMVQRRRRYFWPAE
;
A
#
# COMPACT_ATOMS: atom_id res chain seq x y z
N MET A 1 -32.49 -31.97 -14.55
CA MET A 1 -31.04 -32.07 -14.28
C MET A 1 -30.82 -33.15 -13.22
N THR A 2 -29.97 -34.15 -13.48
CA THR A 2 -29.78 -35.30 -12.57
C THR A 2 -29.04 -34.90 -11.28
N HIS A 3 -29.23 -35.68 -10.21
CA HIS A 3 -28.52 -35.48 -8.94
C HIS A 3 -26.99 -35.46 -9.13
N ALA A 4 -26.47 -36.40 -9.92
CA ALA A 4 -25.05 -36.47 -10.26
C ALA A 4 -24.52 -35.16 -10.88
N ARG A 5 -25.26 -34.54 -11.81
CA ARG A 5 -24.85 -33.27 -12.44
C ARG A 5 -24.86 -32.10 -11.44
N LYS A 6 -25.82 -32.06 -10.51
CA LYS A 6 -25.84 -31.06 -9.42
C LYS A 6 -24.61 -31.22 -8.52
N GLN A 7 -24.29 -32.47 -8.15
CA GLN A 7 -23.13 -32.78 -7.31
C GLN A 7 -21.81 -32.40 -7.99
N SER A 8 -21.63 -32.74 -9.27
CA SER A 8 -20.42 -32.35 -10.02
C SER A 8 -20.24 -30.84 -10.09
N ILE A 9 -21.32 -30.08 -10.31
CA ILE A 9 -21.27 -28.61 -10.31
C ILE A 9 -20.87 -28.08 -8.92
N ALA A 10 -21.48 -28.61 -7.86
CA ALA A 10 -21.15 -28.20 -6.49
C ALA A 10 -19.68 -28.49 -6.14
N ILE A 11 -19.17 -29.67 -6.50
CA ILE A 11 -17.76 -30.02 -6.29
C ILE A 11 -16.85 -29.09 -7.09
N ALA A 12 -17.16 -28.80 -8.35
CA ALA A 12 -16.38 -27.87 -9.16
C ALA A 12 -16.35 -26.46 -8.56
N MET A 13 -17.49 -25.96 -8.06
CA MET A 13 -17.55 -24.67 -7.37
C MET A 13 -16.75 -24.66 -6.08
N LEU A 14 -16.82 -25.72 -5.27
CA LEU A 14 -16.03 -25.85 -4.04
C LEU A 14 -14.53 -25.90 -4.33
N LEU A 15 -14.11 -26.64 -5.34
CA LEU A 15 -12.71 -26.68 -5.77
C LEU A 15 -12.23 -25.32 -6.27
N ALA A 16 -13.03 -24.62 -7.09
CA ALA A 16 -12.70 -23.29 -7.55
C ALA A 16 -12.53 -22.30 -6.38
N LEU A 17 -13.45 -22.35 -5.42
CA LEU A 17 -13.40 -21.51 -4.21
C LEU A 17 -12.21 -21.86 -3.31
N ALA A 18 -11.86 -23.15 -3.20
CA ALA A 18 -10.72 -23.61 -2.41
C ALA A 18 -9.37 -23.23 -3.04
N ILE A 19 -9.28 -23.20 -4.37
CA ILE A 19 -8.06 -22.82 -5.11
C ILE A 19 -7.91 -21.29 -5.20
N TRP A 20 -9.02 -20.54 -5.14
CA TRP A 20 -9.03 -19.08 -5.30
C TRP A 20 -8.02 -18.33 -4.40
N PRO A 21 -7.86 -18.62 -3.10
CA PRO A 21 -6.88 -17.92 -2.25
C PRO A 21 -5.44 -18.03 -2.77
N LEU A 22 -5.05 -19.17 -3.35
CA LEU A 22 -3.70 -19.37 -3.90
C LEU A 22 -3.50 -18.56 -5.18
N ILE A 23 -4.48 -18.57 -6.07
CA ILE A 23 -4.46 -17.76 -7.30
C ILE A 23 -4.42 -16.28 -6.92
N HIS A 24 -5.28 -15.87 -5.99
CA HIS A 24 -5.36 -14.49 -5.50
C HIS A 24 -4.03 -14.03 -4.89
N PHE A 25 -3.42 -14.84 -4.02
CA PHE A 25 -2.10 -14.56 -3.45
C PHE A 25 -1.03 -14.39 -4.53
N GLY A 26 -0.98 -15.28 -5.52
CA GLY A 26 -0.03 -15.19 -6.63
C GLY A 26 -0.22 -13.94 -7.47
N LEU A 27 -1.47 -13.56 -7.79
CA LEU A 27 -1.79 -12.34 -8.53
C LEU A 27 -1.40 -11.09 -7.73
N VAL A 28 -1.76 -11.05 -6.46
CA VAL A 28 -1.45 -9.96 -5.53
C VAL A 28 0.05 -9.73 -5.43
N GLN A 29 0.83 -10.79 -5.21
CA GLN A 29 2.28 -10.70 -5.10
C GLN A 29 2.93 -10.30 -6.44
N ARG A 30 2.45 -10.86 -7.56
CA ARG A 30 3.02 -10.61 -8.89
C ARG A 30 2.80 -9.18 -9.37
N PHE A 31 1.64 -8.61 -9.07
CA PHE A 31 1.22 -7.31 -9.60
C PHE A 31 1.24 -6.19 -8.55
N GLY A 32 1.61 -6.47 -7.29
CA GLY A 32 1.62 -5.49 -6.21
C GLY A 32 0.23 -4.89 -5.93
N ILE A 33 -0.83 -5.64 -6.25
CA ILE A 33 -2.21 -5.18 -6.05
C ILE A 33 -2.55 -5.32 -4.57
N SER A 34 -3.28 -4.38 -3.99
CA SER A 34 -3.78 -4.54 -2.62
C SER A 34 -4.69 -5.78 -2.52
N PRO A 35 -4.36 -6.80 -1.70
CA PRO A 35 -5.20 -7.99 -1.52
C PRO A 35 -6.60 -7.66 -1.03
N TRP A 36 -6.76 -6.53 -0.31
CA TRP A 36 -8.04 -6.07 0.21
C TRP A 36 -8.90 -5.36 -0.85
N LYS A 37 -8.26 -4.68 -1.82
CA LYS A 37 -8.97 -4.06 -2.95
C LYS A 37 -9.27 -5.08 -4.05
N PHE A 38 -8.42 -6.10 -4.19
CA PHE A 38 -8.57 -7.16 -5.19
C PHE A 38 -9.64 -8.17 -4.76
N GLY A 39 -10.81 -8.15 -5.40
CA GLY A 39 -11.92 -9.07 -5.11
C GLY A 39 -13.14 -8.44 -4.42
N GLY A 40 -13.13 -7.13 -4.12
CA GLY A 40 -14.33 -6.35 -3.76
C GLY A 40 -14.98 -6.61 -2.39
N PHE A 41 -14.77 -7.77 -1.77
CA PHE A 41 -15.38 -8.14 -0.49
C PHE A 41 -14.67 -7.55 0.73
N ALA A 42 -13.43 -7.10 0.58
CA ALA A 42 -12.55 -6.71 1.67
C ALA A 42 -12.53 -5.20 1.98
N MET A 43 -13.27 -4.36 1.23
CA MET A 43 -13.29 -2.91 1.45
C MET A 43 -13.65 -2.51 2.90
N TYR A 44 -14.51 -3.27 3.57
CA TYR A 44 -14.95 -3.00 4.94
C TYR A 44 -13.96 -3.41 6.04
N CYS A 45 -13.04 -4.32 5.71
CA CYS A 45 -12.06 -4.86 6.67
C CYS A 45 -10.64 -4.35 6.41
N THR A 46 -10.46 -3.51 5.38
CA THR A 46 -9.14 -2.95 5.07
C THR A 46 -8.62 -2.22 6.31
N PRO A 47 -7.50 -2.65 6.91
CA PRO A 47 -6.86 -1.82 7.91
C PRO A 47 -6.55 -0.51 7.21
N ASN A 48 -7.13 0.58 7.71
CA ASN A 48 -6.76 1.92 7.30
C ASN A 48 -5.73 2.40 8.32
N PRO A 49 -4.44 2.00 8.23
CA PRO A 49 -3.45 2.60 9.09
C PRO A 49 -3.48 4.08 8.82
N LEU A 50 -3.61 4.86 9.89
CA LEU A 50 -3.49 6.31 9.86
C LEU A 50 -2.03 6.65 9.56
N LEU A 51 -1.65 6.47 8.30
CA LEU A 51 -0.34 6.69 7.73
C LEU A 51 -0.39 8.03 6.99
N GLU A 52 0.38 8.98 7.49
CA GLU A 52 0.57 10.29 6.88
C GLU A 52 2.00 10.32 6.32
N ILE A 53 2.12 10.39 4.99
CA ILE A 53 3.39 10.47 4.28
C ILE A 53 3.51 11.89 3.73
N THR A 54 4.41 12.67 4.30
CA THR A 54 4.68 14.04 3.91
C THR A 54 6.08 14.13 3.30
N ILE A 55 6.22 14.88 2.21
CA ILE A 55 7.49 15.05 1.51
C ILE A 55 7.92 16.51 1.70
N PHE A 56 9.14 16.70 2.17
CA PHE A 56 9.75 18.02 2.35
C PHE A 56 10.95 18.18 1.42
N ARG A 57 11.11 19.38 0.87
CA ARG A 57 12.34 19.85 0.24
C ARG A 57 13.36 20.24 1.32
N SER A 58 14.59 20.49 0.90
CA SER A 58 15.70 20.90 1.76
C SER A 58 15.48 22.24 2.47
N ASP A 59 14.64 23.10 1.88
CA ASP A 59 14.18 24.37 2.44
C ASP A 59 13.03 24.21 3.46
N HIS A 60 12.71 22.98 3.85
CA HIS A 60 11.59 22.60 4.71
C HIS A 60 10.20 22.91 4.15
N GLN A 61 10.08 23.25 2.87
CA GLN A 61 8.77 23.37 2.23
C GLN A 61 8.21 22.01 1.88
N GLU A 62 6.91 21.83 2.10
CA GLU A 62 6.19 20.62 1.70
C GLU A 62 6.06 20.57 0.18
N VAL A 63 6.34 19.40 -0.42
CA VAL A 63 6.12 19.15 -1.84
C VAL A 63 4.64 18.81 -2.04
N PRO A 64 3.89 19.63 -2.78
CA PRO A 64 2.47 19.39 -3.00
C PRO A 64 2.28 18.14 -3.87
N ILE A 65 1.48 17.20 -3.37
CA ILE A 65 1.13 15.98 -4.12
C ILE A 65 -0.08 16.27 -4.99
N VAL A 66 0.17 16.64 -6.24
CA VAL A 66 -0.90 16.94 -7.21
C VAL A 66 -1.70 15.67 -7.52
N PRO A 67 -3.04 15.68 -7.35
CA PRO A 67 -3.88 14.55 -7.71
C PRO A 67 -3.63 14.08 -9.15
N GLN A 68 -3.60 12.77 -9.39
CA GLN A 68 -3.38 12.14 -10.70
C GLN A 68 -1.93 12.21 -11.25
N SER A 69 -1.00 12.86 -10.56
CA SER A 69 0.42 12.80 -10.94
C SER A 69 1.01 11.40 -10.77
N ALA A 70 2.12 11.12 -11.47
CA ALA A 70 2.89 9.89 -11.26
C ALA A 70 3.34 9.77 -9.79
N LEU A 71 3.73 10.89 -9.17
CA LEU A 71 4.06 10.98 -7.76
C LEU A 71 2.87 10.60 -6.87
N ALA A 72 1.67 11.09 -7.13
CA ALA A 72 0.48 10.72 -6.36
C ALA A 72 0.15 9.22 -6.47
N ARG A 73 0.37 8.61 -7.63
CA ARG A 73 0.23 7.15 -7.81
C ARG A 73 1.26 6.40 -6.96
N GLN A 74 2.53 6.79 -7.04
CA GLN A 74 3.60 6.15 -6.27
C GLN A 74 3.44 6.37 -4.77
N HIS A 75 2.98 7.56 -4.34
CA HIS A 75 2.68 7.87 -2.94
C HIS A 75 1.61 6.95 -2.37
N ARG A 76 0.51 6.73 -3.10
CA ARG A 76 -0.53 5.77 -2.70
C ARG A 76 -0.02 4.33 -2.69
N GLN A 77 0.73 3.92 -3.71
CA GLN A 77 1.30 2.57 -3.79
C GLN A 77 2.26 2.31 -2.62
N TYR A 78 3.08 3.29 -2.27
CA TYR A 78 3.97 3.19 -1.12
C TYR A 78 3.19 3.11 0.20
N GLY A 79 2.14 3.91 0.38
CA GLY A 79 1.26 3.80 1.54
C GLY A 79 0.59 2.43 1.68
N ASP A 80 0.08 1.88 0.58
CA ASP A 80 -0.49 0.54 0.53
C ASP A 80 0.59 -0.52 0.85
N ALA A 81 1.80 -0.41 0.28
CA ALA A 81 2.89 -1.35 0.53
C ALA A 81 3.37 -1.33 1.98
N TRP A 82 3.45 -0.14 2.58
CA TRP A 82 3.74 0.01 4.00
C TRP A 82 2.68 -0.69 4.87
N ALA A 83 1.40 -0.44 4.56
CA ALA A 83 0.28 -0.96 5.32
C ALA A 83 0.15 -2.50 5.24
N ILE A 84 0.37 -3.05 4.05
CA ILE A 84 0.04 -4.44 3.71
C ILE A 84 1.28 -5.33 3.80
N TRP A 85 2.40 -4.88 3.24
CA TRP A 85 3.62 -5.66 3.10
C TRP A 85 4.67 -5.33 4.14
N ASN A 86 4.40 -4.35 5.02
CA ASN A 86 5.35 -3.86 6.02
C ASN A 86 6.67 -3.39 5.36
N GLU A 87 6.57 -2.88 4.13
CA GLU A 87 7.69 -2.31 3.37
C GLU A 87 7.93 -0.86 3.82
N HIS A 88 8.92 -0.68 4.70
CA HIS A 88 9.17 0.62 5.34
C HIS A 88 10.00 1.58 4.50
N ARG A 89 10.65 1.14 3.42
CA ARG A 89 11.53 2.02 2.61
C ARG A 89 10.79 2.49 1.37
N PRO A 90 10.84 3.78 1.00
CA PRO A 90 10.28 4.21 -0.26
C PRO A 90 10.97 3.50 -1.43
N PRO A 91 10.22 2.91 -2.38
CA PRO A 91 10.79 2.19 -3.51
C PRO A 91 11.47 3.15 -4.49
N GLU A 92 12.37 2.63 -5.34
CA GLU A 92 13.09 3.47 -6.33
C GLU A 92 12.13 4.22 -7.28
N ALA A 93 11.03 3.57 -7.68
CA ALA A 93 10.00 4.19 -8.49
C ALA A 93 9.36 5.43 -7.82
N PHE A 94 9.29 5.45 -6.48
CA PHE A 94 8.82 6.62 -5.73
C PHE A 94 9.82 7.77 -5.82
N TRP A 95 11.11 7.50 -5.65
CA TRP A 95 12.16 8.51 -5.80
C TRP A 95 12.25 9.06 -7.23
N ASN A 96 12.07 8.21 -8.23
CA ASN A 96 12.05 8.61 -9.64
C ASN A 96 10.87 9.55 -9.92
N ALA A 97 9.67 9.19 -9.48
CA ALA A 97 8.49 10.05 -9.63
C ALA A 97 8.62 11.38 -8.88
N LEU A 98 9.33 11.40 -7.74
CA LEU A 98 9.62 12.62 -7.00
C LEU A 98 10.61 13.53 -7.74
N ARG A 99 11.66 12.96 -8.35
CA ARG A 99 12.62 13.71 -9.20
C ARG A 99 11.95 14.32 -10.44
N GLU A 100 11.03 13.58 -11.06
CA GLU A 100 10.28 14.09 -12.20
C GLU A 100 9.34 15.23 -11.81
N ALA A 101 8.72 15.14 -10.63
CA ALA A 101 7.83 16.19 -10.12
C ALA A 101 8.59 17.44 -9.66
N GLU A 102 9.79 17.27 -9.10
CA GLU A 102 10.64 18.35 -8.59
C GLU A 102 12.07 18.26 -9.20
N PRO A 103 12.25 18.70 -10.45
CA PRO A 103 13.52 18.56 -11.18
C PRO A 103 14.69 19.32 -10.58
N GLN A 104 14.41 20.32 -9.73
CA GLN A 104 15.42 21.22 -9.15
C GLN A 104 16.34 20.54 -8.11
N GLY A 105 16.22 19.22 -7.90
CA GLY A 105 17.33 18.38 -7.40
C GLY A 105 17.74 18.61 -5.95
N ALA A 106 16.89 19.21 -5.13
CA ALA A 106 17.14 19.34 -3.70
C ALA A 106 17.11 17.97 -3.00
N PRO A 107 17.89 17.78 -1.91
CA PRO A 107 17.68 16.62 -1.07
C PRO A 107 16.27 16.64 -0.49
N PHE A 108 15.62 15.49 -0.50
CA PHE A 108 14.25 15.33 -0.01
C PHE A 108 14.23 14.64 1.33
N LEU A 109 13.35 15.11 2.22
CA LEU A 109 13.00 14.44 3.46
C LEU A 109 11.59 13.86 3.32
N VAL A 110 11.48 12.54 3.31
CA VAL A 110 10.19 11.85 3.40
C VAL A 110 9.92 11.53 4.87
N LEU A 111 8.91 12.17 5.42
CA LEU A 111 8.44 11.94 6.78
C LEU A 111 7.22 11.02 6.74
N VAL A 112 7.38 9.84 7.32
CA VAL A 112 6.28 8.89 7.48
C VAL A 112 5.83 8.90 8.93
N ARG A 113 4.56 9.24 9.16
CA ARG A 113 3.92 9.25 10.47
C ARG A 113 2.86 8.18 10.51
N GLU A 114 3.02 7.26 11.44
CA GLU A 114 2.09 6.16 11.63
C GLU A 114 1.42 6.31 12.99
N ARG A 115 0.10 6.40 13.02
CA ARG A 115 -0.64 6.33 14.29
C ARG A 115 -1.08 4.89 14.54
N ARG A 116 -0.69 4.34 15.70
CA ARG A 116 -1.09 3.01 16.16
C ARG A 116 -1.75 3.11 17.53
N LEU A 117 -2.68 2.21 17.81
CA LEU A 117 -3.19 2.03 19.17
C LEU A 117 -2.16 1.23 19.96
N ASP A 118 -1.65 1.79 21.06
CA ASP A 118 -0.82 1.04 22.00
C ASP A 118 -1.72 0.15 22.88
N PRO A 119 -1.61 -1.19 22.80
CA PRO A 119 -2.48 -2.09 23.53
C PRO A 119 -2.27 -2.03 25.05
N ARG A 120 -1.13 -1.53 25.53
CA ARG A 120 -0.84 -1.44 26.97
C ARG A 120 -1.52 -0.24 27.61
N THR A 121 -1.53 0.88 26.88
CA THR A 121 -2.02 2.16 27.41
C THR A 121 -3.39 2.53 26.87
N ALA A 122 -3.90 1.80 25.87
CA ALA A 122 -5.11 2.10 25.10
C ALA A 122 -5.09 3.53 24.50
N ARG A 123 -3.90 4.08 24.23
CA ARG A 123 -3.71 5.42 23.66
C ARG A 123 -3.23 5.32 22.21
N MET A 124 -3.67 6.28 21.41
CA MET A 124 -3.09 6.47 20.08
C MET A 124 -1.67 7.03 20.24
N VAL A 125 -0.68 6.28 19.78
CA VAL A 125 0.73 6.68 19.73
C VAL A 125 1.13 6.95 18.28
N GLN A 126 1.98 7.95 18.07
CA GLN A 126 2.49 8.29 16.75
C GLN A 126 3.96 7.87 16.64
N ARG A 127 4.27 6.97 15.71
CA ARG A 127 5.63 6.65 15.31
C ARG A 127 6.02 7.52 14.12
N ARG A 128 7.24 8.04 14.13
CA ARG A 128 7.79 8.87 13.06
C ARG A 128 9.01 8.19 12.48
N ARG A 129 9.08 8.08 11.16
CA ARG A 129 10.25 7.60 10.42
C ARG A 129 10.63 8.64 9.39
N ARG A 130 11.92 8.84 9.20
CA ARG A 130 12.51 9.82 8.29
C ARG A 130 13.36 9.09 7.29
N TYR A 131 13.17 9.39 6.01
CA TYR A 131 14.00 8.92 4.93
C TYR A 131 14.56 10.12 4.19
N PHE A 132 15.86 10.12 3.99
CA PHE A 132 16.56 11.17 3.26
C PHE A 132 16.90 10.66 1.87
N TRP A 133 16.82 11.54 0.89
CA TRP A 133 17.25 11.29 -0.47
C TRP A 133 18.14 12.44 -0.96
N PRO A 134 19.26 12.19 -1.66
CA PRO A 134 19.86 10.87 -1.86
C PRO A 134 20.18 10.21 -0.51
N ALA A 135 20.00 8.89 -0.44
CA ALA A 135 20.29 8.15 0.78
C ALA A 135 21.82 8.15 0.98
N GLU A 136 22.28 8.73 2.09
CA GLU A 136 23.67 8.57 2.55
C GLU A 136 23.99 7.11 2.88
#